data_AF-A0A6I3ZVE5-F1
#
_entry.id   AF-A0A6I3ZVE5-F1
#
_cell.length_a   1.000
_cell.length_b   1.000
_cell.length_c   1.000
_cell.angle_alpha   90.00
_cell.angle_beta   90.00
_cell.angle_gamma   90.00
#
_symmetry.space_group_name_H-M   'P 1'
#
loop_
_entity.id
_entity.type
_entity.pdbx_description
1 polymer ?
#
loop_
_entity_poly.entity_id
_entity_poly.type
_entity_poly.pdbx_seq_one_letter_code
_entity_poly.pdbx_strand_id
1 'polypeptide(L)'
;MRYIESSRVLELTARNISALLAKLDDQLSSRILLCPAGAVMVRAVEDTVVGGDEAATRVAATSEGVVTLTRRELQHLSTPGASTVVGPFTVRSVPDDAHYLNRAPGVIYMPESGETR
;
A
#
# COMPACT_ATOMS: atom_id res chain seq x y z
N MET A 1 -3.47 3.87 -3.37
CA MET A 1 -3.69 2.40 -3.40
C MET A 1 -5.13 2.06 -3.74
N ARG A 2 -5.34 0.90 -4.35
CA ARG A 2 -6.66 0.36 -4.70
C ARG A 2 -6.67 -1.14 -4.45
N TYR A 3 -7.76 -1.64 -3.88
CA TYR A 3 -8.01 -3.06 -3.76
C TYR A 3 -9.03 -3.51 -4.81
N ILE A 4 -8.72 -4.58 -5.53
CA ILE A 4 -9.58 -5.22 -6.52
C ILE A 4 -10.02 -6.55 -5.90
N GLU A 5 -11.24 -6.57 -5.36
CA GLU A 5 -11.78 -7.67 -4.57
C GLU A 5 -11.92 -8.97 -5.38
N SER A 6 -12.41 -8.89 -6.62
CA SER A 6 -12.68 -10.05 -7.49
C SER A 6 -11.44 -10.90 -7.76
N SER A 7 -10.25 -10.30 -7.79
CA SER A 7 -8.98 -10.97 -8.06
C SER A 7 -8.01 -10.93 -6.87
N ARG A 8 -8.42 -10.40 -5.72
CA ARG A 8 -7.57 -10.15 -4.54
C ARG A 8 -6.26 -9.43 -4.87
N VAL A 9 -6.33 -8.47 -5.79
CA VAL A 9 -5.16 -7.67 -6.20
C VAL A 9 -5.15 -6.36 -5.42
N LEU A 10 -4.03 -6.06 -4.77
CA LEU A 10 -3.77 -4.79 -4.11
C LEU A 10 -2.76 -3.98 -4.93
N GLU A 11 -3.21 -2.87 -5.48
CA GLU A 11 -2.37 -1.95 -6.24
C GLU A 11 -1.81 -0.87 -5.32
N LEU A 12 -0.49 -0.82 -5.23
CA LEU A 12 0.25 0.23 -4.54
C LEU A 12 0.90 1.15 -5.56
N THR A 13 0.73 2.44 -5.37
CA THR A 13 1.41 3.43 -6.20
C THR A 13 2.83 3.68 -5.70
N ALA A 14 3.68 4.34 -6.49
CA ALA A 14 5.02 4.75 -6.06
C ALA A 14 4.97 5.57 -4.76
N ARG A 15 4.04 6.54 -4.67
CA ARG A 15 3.83 7.32 -3.43
C ARG A 15 3.46 6.45 -2.23
N ASN A 16 2.62 5.43 -2.41
CA ASN A 16 2.27 4.49 -1.34
C ASN A 16 3.49 3.73 -0.83
N ILE A 17 4.34 3.24 -1.74
CA ILE A 17 5.54 2.47 -1.41
C ILE A 17 6.56 3.34 -0.70
N SER A 18 6.86 4.54 -1.23
CA SER A 18 7.78 5.49 -0.59
C SER A 18 7.30 5.90 0.81
N ALA A 19 5.99 6.10 1.00
CA ALA A 19 5.43 6.40 2.30
C ALA A 19 5.60 5.24 3.30
N LEU A 20 5.42 3.99 2.88
CA LEU A 20 5.64 2.82 3.75
C LEU A 20 7.12 2.65 4.12
N LEU A 21 8.05 2.89 3.19
CA LEU A 21 9.48 2.87 3.46
C LEU A 21 9.88 3.98 4.46
N ALA A 22 9.46 5.22 4.23
CA ALA A 22 9.72 6.32 5.17
C ALA A 22 9.11 6.06 6.56
N LYS A 23 7.94 5.41 6.60
CA LYS A 23 7.30 4.99 7.85
C LYS A 23 8.06 3.90 8.61
N LEU A 24 8.88 3.09 7.94
CA LEU A 24 9.76 2.12 8.62
C LEU A 24 10.92 2.83 9.32
N ASP A 25 11.45 3.87 8.69
CA ASP A 25 12.57 4.66 9.22
C ASP A 25 12.16 5.55 10.42
N ASP A 26 10.87 5.82 10.59
CA ASP A 26 10.31 6.51 11.76
C ASP A 26 9.93 5.51 12.88
N GLN A 27 10.57 5.65 14.05
CA GLN A 27 10.34 4.77 15.20
C GLN A 27 8.95 4.95 15.83
N LEU A 28 8.33 6.13 15.70
CA LEU A 28 7.01 6.42 16.28
C LEU A 28 5.86 6.14 15.31
N SER A 29 6.18 5.84 14.06
CA SER A 29 5.20 5.56 13.02
C SER A 29 4.50 4.23 13.26
N SER A 30 3.17 4.23 13.07
CA SER A 30 2.36 3.00 13.10
C SER A 30 2.61 2.06 11.91
N ARG A 31 3.41 2.48 10.91
CA ARG A 31 3.81 1.68 9.73
C ARG A 31 2.64 1.12 8.92
N ILE A 32 1.48 1.77 8.97
CA ILE A 32 0.25 1.33 8.32
C ILE A 32 -0.20 2.35 7.28
N LEU A 33 -0.75 1.85 6.16
CA LEU A 33 -1.62 2.60 5.26
C LEU A 33 -2.99 1.92 5.16
N LEU A 34 -4.05 2.70 5.20
CA LEU A 34 -5.45 2.23 5.12
C LEU A 34 -6.00 2.41 3.71
N CYS A 35 -6.54 1.35 3.11
CA CYS A 35 -7.19 1.47 1.81
C CYS A 35 -8.45 2.32 1.97
N PRO A 36 -8.68 3.35 1.12
CA PRO A 36 -9.86 4.21 1.23
C PRO A 36 -11.19 3.45 1.14
N ALA A 37 -11.22 2.29 0.49
CA ALA A 37 -12.39 1.42 0.41
C ALA A 37 -12.65 0.60 1.69
N GLY A 38 -11.84 0.77 2.75
CA GLY A 38 -12.04 0.17 4.07
C GLY A 38 -11.77 -1.34 4.18
N ALA A 39 -11.63 -2.06 3.07
CA ALA A 39 -11.57 -3.52 3.06
C ALA A 39 -10.19 -4.14 3.35
N VAL A 40 -9.10 -3.39 3.15
CA VAL A 40 -7.72 -3.89 3.28
C VAL A 40 -6.82 -2.81 3.87
N MET A 41 -5.89 -3.20 4.73
CA MET A 41 -4.81 -2.32 5.19
C MET A 41 -3.45 -2.94 4.90
N VAL A 42 -2.43 -2.09 4.75
CA VAL A 42 -1.05 -2.51 4.52
C VAL A 42 -0.22 -2.13 5.71
N ARG A 43 0.53 -3.09 6.24
CA ARG A 43 1.48 -2.87 7.33
C ARG A 43 2.89 -3.13 6.83
N ALA A 44 3.82 -2.21 7.08
CA ALA A 44 5.24 -2.40 6.82
C ALA A 44 5.95 -2.95 8.06
N VAL A 45 6.84 -3.91 7.85
CA VAL A 45 7.74 -4.46 8.88
C VAL A 45 9.18 -4.52 8.35
N GLU A 46 10.16 -4.56 9.25
CA GLU A 46 11.54 -4.84 8.86
C GLU A 46 11.70 -6.28 8.40
N ASP A 47 12.77 -6.56 7.64
CA ASP A 47 13.13 -7.93 7.27
C ASP A 47 13.61 -8.68 8.51
N THR A 48 12.76 -9.49 9.13
CA THR A 48 13.16 -10.39 10.21
C THR A 48 13.75 -11.68 9.63
N VAL A 49 14.70 -12.27 10.36
CA VAL A 49 15.27 -13.58 10.02
C VAL A 49 14.15 -14.60 10.21
N VAL A 50 13.66 -15.15 9.10
CA VAL A 50 12.46 -15.98 9.05
C VAL A 50 12.58 -17.18 10.00
N GLY A 51 11.94 -17.09 11.16
CA GLY A 51 11.44 -18.26 11.89
C GLY A 51 10.11 -18.69 11.28
N GLY A 52 9.79 -19.99 11.28
CA GLY A 52 8.55 -20.52 10.69
C GLY A 52 7.26 -19.89 11.24
N ASP A 53 7.30 -19.34 12.45
CA ASP A 53 6.16 -18.76 13.17
C ASP A 53 5.72 -17.39 12.62
N GLU A 54 6.66 -16.57 12.13
CA GLU A 54 6.35 -15.24 11.59
C GLU A 54 5.70 -15.32 10.20
N ALA A 55 6.12 -16.28 9.37
CA ALA A 55 5.48 -16.52 8.08
C ALA A 55 4.02 -16.97 8.27
N ALA A 56 3.77 -17.88 9.23
CA ALA A 56 2.43 -18.31 9.59
C ALA A 56 1.58 -17.14 10.14
N THR A 57 2.18 -16.27 10.97
CA THR A 57 1.52 -15.06 11.50
C THR A 57 1.15 -14.08 10.39
N ARG A 58 2.04 -13.87 9.39
CA ARG A 58 1.75 -13.01 8.23
C ARG A 58 0.59 -13.56 7.40
N VAL A 59 0.56 -14.88 7.19
CA VAL A 59 -0.55 -15.53 6.48
C VAL A 59 -1.85 -15.41 7.28
N ALA A 60 -1.83 -15.62 8.59
CA ALA A 60 -2.99 -15.46 9.45
C ALA A 60 -3.56 -14.02 9.37
N ALA A 61 -2.71 -13.00 9.54
CA ALA A 61 -3.10 -11.59 9.47
C ALA A 61 -3.71 -11.18 8.11
N THR A 62 -3.26 -11.80 7.00
CA THR A 62 -3.88 -11.54 5.69
C THR A 62 -5.34 -11.99 5.63
N SER A 63 -5.73 -13.01 6.40
CA SER A 63 -7.12 -13.46 6.50
C SER A 63 -8.05 -12.40 7.09
N GLU A 64 -7.50 -11.45 7.84
CA GLU A 64 -8.20 -10.32 8.46
C GLU A 64 -8.11 -9.03 7.60
N GLY A 65 -7.65 -9.13 6.35
CA GLY A 65 -7.47 -7.97 5.47
C GLY A 65 -6.21 -7.15 5.76
N VAL A 66 -5.28 -7.67 6.56
CA VAL A 66 -4.00 -7.02 6.86
C VAL A 66 -2.88 -7.61 6.00
N VAL A 67 -2.46 -6.86 4.98
CA VAL A 67 -1.33 -7.25 4.12
C VAL A 67 -0.03 -6.73 4.74
N THR A 68 0.78 -7.62 5.29
CA THR A 68 2.08 -7.26 5.88
C THR A 68 3.19 -7.39 4.84
N LEU A 69 3.89 -6.30 4.55
CA LEU A 69 5.02 -6.23 3.61
C LEU A 69 6.32 -5.96 4.36
N THR A 70 7.39 -6.65 3.97
CA THR A 70 8.73 -6.38 4.52
C THR A 70 9.43 -5.24 3.77
N ARG A 71 10.50 -4.69 4.35
CA ARG A 71 11.35 -3.69 3.67
C ARG A 71 11.83 -4.18 2.31
N ARG A 72 12.35 -5.41 2.20
CA ARG A 72 12.80 -5.99 0.94
C ARG A 72 11.68 -6.11 -0.10
N GLU A 73 10.48 -6.52 0.32
CA GLU A 73 9.31 -6.60 -0.58
C GLU A 73 8.88 -5.22 -1.07
N LEU A 74 8.90 -4.20 -0.20
CA LEU A 74 8.63 -2.82 -0.58
C LEU A 74 9.67 -2.28 -1.56
N GLN A 75 10.95 -2.57 -1.35
CA GLN A 75 12.03 -2.20 -2.27
C GLN A 75 11.87 -2.86 -3.64
N HIS A 76 11.47 -4.14 -3.69
CA HIS A 76 11.13 -4.82 -4.95
C HIS A 76 9.96 -4.13 -5.65
N LEU A 77 8.89 -3.83 -4.91
CA LEU A 77 7.71 -3.13 -5.43
C LEU A 77 8.01 -1.69 -5.88
N SER A 78 9.10 -1.06 -5.44
CA SER A 78 9.52 0.24 -5.98
C SER A 78 9.83 0.20 -7.49
N THR A 79 10.03 -0.99 -8.06
CA THR A 79 10.14 -1.16 -9.52
C THR A 79 8.75 -1.13 -10.16
N PRO A 80 8.46 -0.23 -11.11
CA PRO A 80 7.16 -0.16 -11.77
C PRO A 80 6.75 -1.49 -12.39
N GLY A 81 5.52 -1.92 -12.13
CA GLY A 81 4.98 -3.20 -12.63
C GLY A 81 5.42 -4.44 -11.85
N ALA A 82 6.32 -4.32 -10.88
CA ALA A 82 6.69 -5.44 -10.01
C ALA A 82 5.48 -5.93 -9.20
N SER A 83 5.47 -7.23 -8.93
CA SER A 83 4.46 -7.86 -8.09
C SER A 83 5.08 -8.82 -7.08
N THR A 84 4.40 -8.99 -5.95
CA THR A 84 4.70 -10.02 -4.95
C THR A 84 3.39 -10.64 -4.44
N VAL A 85 3.48 -11.85 -3.91
CA VAL A 85 2.32 -12.57 -3.33
C VAL A 85 2.49 -12.64 -1.82
N VAL A 86 1.46 -12.25 -1.09
CA VAL A 86 1.42 -12.28 0.38
C VAL A 86 0.11 -12.92 0.81
N GLY A 87 0.21 -14.17 1.30
CA GLY A 87 -0.98 -14.97 1.59
C GLY A 87 -1.85 -15.10 0.33
N PRO A 88 -3.16 -14.76 0.40
CA PRO A 88 -4.05 -14.82 -0.75
C PRO A 88 -4.04 -13.55 -1.63
N PHE A 89 -3.21 -12.55 -1.31
CA PHE A 89 -3.17 -11.28 -2.04
C PHE A 89 -2.02 -11.25 -3.03
N THR A 90 -2.30 -10.71 -4.21
CA THR A 90 -1.24 -10.25 -5.12
C THR A 90 -1.07 -8.74 -4.93
N VAL A 91 0.11 -8.31 -4.51
CA VAL A 91 0.44 -6.89 -4.40
C VAL A 91 1.19 -6.47 -5.64
N ARG A 92 0.71 -5.44 -6.33
CA ARG A 92 1.28 -4.94 -7.59
C ARG A 92 1.63 -3.46 -7.48
N SER A 93 2.80 -3.12 -7.98
CA SER A 93 3.23 -1.74 -8.18
C SER A 93 2.59 -1.17 -9.43
N VAL A 94 1.96 0.00 -9.30
CA VAL A 94 1.39 0.76 -10.41
C VAL A 94 1.94 2.18 -10.39
N PRO A 95 2.12 2.84 -11.55
CA PRO A 95 2.55 4.24 -11.55
C PRO A 95 1.43 5.14 -10.98
N ASP A 96 1.82 6.29 -10.42
CA ASP A 96 0.90 7.17 -9.69
C ASP A 96 -0.23 7.68 -10.60
N ASP A 97 0.09 8.01 -11.86
CA ASP A 97 -0.85 8.47 -12.89
C ASP A 97 -1.98 7.48 -13.19
N ALA A 98 -1.69 6.17 -13.22
CA ALA A 98 -2.67 5.11 -13.40
C ALA A 98 -3.73 5.07 -12.28
N HIS A 99 -3.42 5.63 -11.10
CA HIS A 99 -4.34 5.70 -9.96
C HIS A 99 -5.27 6.92 -10.00
N TYR A 100 -4.80 8.04 -10.57
CA TYR A 100 -5.54 9.30 -10.62
C TYR A 100 -6.26 9.55 -11.95
N LEU A 101 -5.98 8.75 -13.00
CA LEU A 101 -6.55 8.92 -14.33
C LEU A 101 -8.09 8.95 -14.38
N ASN A 102 -8.75 8.24 -13.46
CA ASN A 102 -10.22 8.17 -13.38
C ASN A 102 -10.82 8.96 -12.20
N ARG A 103 -10.02 9.77 -11.50
CA ARG A 103 -10.52 10.61 -10.42
C ARG A 103 -10.62 12.04 -10.96
N ALA A 104 -11.83 12.60 -10.97
CA ALA A 104 -11.97 14.03 -11.19
C ALA A 104 -11.08 14.77 -10.18
N PRO A 105 -10.35 15.82 -10.60
CA PRO A 105 -9.63 16.68 -9.66
C PRO A 105 -10.56 17.08 -8.52
N GLY A 106 -10.05 17.04 -7.29
CA GLY A 106 -10.80 17.56 -6.16
C GLY A 106 -11.06 19.04 -6.37
N VAL A 107 -12.22 19.52 -5.93
CA VAL A 107 -12.63 20.92 -6.04
C VAL A 107 -11.71 21.79 -5.19
N ILE A 108 -10.93 22.67 -5.82
CA ILE A 108 -10.00 23.62 -5.21
C ILE A 108 -10.68 24.98 -5.15
N TYR A 109 -10.92 25.48 -3.93
CA TYR A 109 -11.35 26.85 -3.72
C TYR A 109 -10.14 27.79 -3.73
N MET A 110 -10.18 28.81 -4.58
CA MET A 110 -9.16 29.84 -4.74
C MET A 110 -9.61 31.13 -4.02
N PRO A 111 -9.14 31.41 -2.79
CA PRO A 111 -9.70 32.47 -1.95
C PRO A 111 -9.48 33.89 -2.51
N GLU A 112 -8.43 34.13 -3.31
CA GLU A 112 -8.18 35.44 -3.90
C GLU A 112 -9.11 35.76 -5.09
N SER A 113 -9.54 34.75 -5.84
CA SER A 113 -10.44 34.93 -6.99
C SER A 113 -11.89 34.57 -6.70
N GLY A 114 -12.17 33.88 -5.59
CA GLY A 114 -13.49 33.34 -5.26
C GLY A 114 -13.92 32.16 -6.16
N GLU A 115 -13.00 31.64 -6.99
CA GLU A 115 -13.30 30.55 -7.92
C GLU A 115 -13.18 29.19 -7.26
N THR A 116 -13.93 28.22 -7.78
CA THR A 116 -13.78 26.80 -7.46
C THR A 116 -13.42 26.01 -8.73
N ARG A 117 -12.32 25.24 -8.70
CA ARG A 117 -11.77 24.50 -9.85
C ARG A 117 -11.64 23.01 -9.60
#